data_AF-A0A6V7M5C5-F1
#
_entry.id   AF-A0A6V7M5C5-F1
#
_cell.length_a   1.000
_cell.length_b   1.000
_cell.length_c   1.000
_cell.angle_alpha   90.00
_cell.angle_beta   90.00
_cell.angle_gamma   90.00
#
_symmetry.space_group_name_H-M   'P 1'
#
loop_
_entity.id
_entity.type
_entity.pdbx_description
1 polymer ?
#
loop_
_entity_poly.entity_id
_entity_poly.type
_entity_poly.pdbx_seq_one_letter_code
_entity_poly.pdbx_strand_id
1 'polypeptide(L)'
;SNLTHLPRHEFVPGVGMGIAKCPYDPADNSTAVWVEKGNPGDLPALYSGTNAEFTKADTVIFRTDLYNMTIGRKAYSFKRTLKYDSKWLD
;
A
#
# COMPACT_ATOMS: atom_id res chain seq x y z
N SER A 1 -5.50 -9.71 20.39
CA SER A 1 -6.20 -8.72 19.55
C SER A 1 -6.28 -9.30 18.16
N ASN A 2 -7.46 -9.40 17.54
CA ASN A 2 -7.67 -10.07 16.27
C ASN A 2 -7.04 -9.26 15.11
N LEU A 3 -5.73 -9.41 14.94
CA LEU A 3 -4.96 -8.92 13.81
C LEU A 3 -5.05 -10.02 12.76
N THR A 4 -5.85 -9.76 11.71
CA THR A 4 -6.24 -10.66 10.60
C THR A 4 -5.08 -11.49 10.06
N HIS A 5 -4.74 -12.56 10.76
CA HIS A 5 -3.87 -13.59 10.24
C HIS A 5 -4.76 -14.44 9.36
N LEU A 6 -4.69 -14.19 8.05
CA LEU A 6 -5.27 -15.12 7.09
C LEU A 6 -4.66 -16.51 7.39
N PRO A 7 -5.49 -17.56 7.51
CA PRO A 7 -5.00 -18.93 7.57
C PRO A 7 -3.99 -19.19 6.45
N ARG A 8 -3.01 -20.06 6.66
CA ARG A 8 -1.97 -20.35 5.63
C ARG A 8 -2.54 -20.80 4.25
N HIS A 9 -3.78 -21.25 4.22
CA HIS A 9 -4.48 -21.69 3.01
C HIS A 9 -5.29 -20.58 2.32
N GLU A 10 -5.45 -19.42 2.95
CA GLU A 10 -6.21 -18.29 2.43
C GLU A 10 -5.25 -17.26 1.82
N PHE A 11 -5.26 -17.17 0.49
CA PHE A 11 -4.43 -16.26 -0.27
C PHE A 11 -5.29 -15.16 -0.90
N VAL A 12 -5.04 -13.92 -0.50
CA VAL A 12 -5.66 -12.75 -1.12
C VAL A 12 -4.60 -12.01 -1.93
N PRO A 13 -4.76 -11.86 -3.26
CA PRO A 13 -3.80 -11.16 -4.11
C PRO A 13 -3.46 -9.77 -3.57
N GLY A 14 -2.16 -9.48 -3.45
CA GLY A 14 -1.68 -8.19 -2.94
C GLY A 14 -1.67 -8.04 -1.42
N VAL A 15 -2.13 -9.04 -0.65
CA VAL A 15 -2.08 -9.06 0.83
C VAL A 15 -0.86 -9.88 1.31
N GLY A 16 -0.22 -9.45 2.40
CA GLY A 16 0.91 -10.16 3.04
C GLY A 16 2.16 -9.29 3.26
N MET A 17 2.41 -8.30 2.40
CA MET A 17 3.49 -7.32 2.57
C MET A 17 2.91 -5.95 2.92
N GLY A 18 3.30 -5.40 4.08
CA GLY A 18 2.78 -4.13 4.64
C GLY A 18 3.59 -2.87 4.29
N ILE A 19 4.77 -3.04 3.67
CA ILE A 19 5.66 -1.92 3.30
C ILE A 19 4.89 -0.89 2.47
N ALA A 20 5.04 0.39 2.82
CA ALA A 20 4.36 1.53 2.22
C ALA A 20 2.82 1.55 2.38
N LYS A 21 2.18 0.53 2.98
CA LYS A 21 0.73 0.51 3.26
C LYS A 21 0.41 1.05 4.66
N CYS A 22 1.29 0.78 5.63
CA CYS A 22 1.22 1.25 7.00
C CYS A 22 2.65 1.46 7.54
N PRO A 23 2.83 2.19 8.65
CA PRO A 23 4.15 2.52 9.15
C PRO A 23 4.81 1.33 9.85
N TYR A 24 6.14 1.40 9.94
CA TYR A 24 6.93 0.53 10.80
C TYR A 24 6.86 0.94 12.27
N ASP A 25 6.83 2.25 12.54
CA ASP A 25 6.78 2.81 13.89
C ASP A 25 5.32 3.10 14.31
N PRO A 26 4.83 2.57 15.44
CA PRO A 26 3.49 2.87 15.96
C PRO A 26 3.24 4.35 16.28
N ALA A 27 4.30 5.14 16.48
CA ALA A 27 4.21 6.57 16.74
C ALA A 27 4.15 7.44 15.48
N ASP A 28 4.28 6.85 14.28
CA ASP A 28 4.22 7.61 13.03
C ASP A 28 2.78 8.03 12.71
N ASN A 29 2.60 9.33 12.45
CA ASN A 29 1.37 9.86 11.89
C ASN A 29 1.27 9.45 10.41
N SER A 30 0.38 8.53 10.11
CA SER A 30 0.16 8.00 8.76
C SER A 30 -1.32 8.08 8.41
N THR A 31 -1.63 7.96 7.12
CA THR A 31 -3.00 7.96 6.62
C THR A 31 -3.17 6.94 5.51
N ALA A 32 -4.37 6.39 5.38
CA ALA A 32 -4.70 5.50 4.28
C ALA A 32 -6.20 5.53 3.95
N VAL A 33 -6.53 5.28 2.69
CA VAL A 33 -7.91 5.17 2.21
C VAL A 33 -8.02 4.06 1.17
N TRP A 34 -9.06 3.23 1.31
CA TRP A 34 -9.42 2.22 0.33
C TRP A 34 -10.39 2.81 -0.70
N VAL A 35 -10.04 2.72 -1.98
CA VAL A 35 -10.80 3.29 -3.10
C VAL A 35 -11.21 2.17 -4.04
N GLU A 36 -12.51 1.95 -4.17
CA GLU A 36 -13.06 0.86 -4.99
C GLU A 36 -13.20 1.20 -6.47
N LYS A 37 -13.50 2.47 -6.81
CA LYS A 37 -13.86 2.91 -8.17
C LYS A 37 -13.05 4.13 -8.61
N GLY A 38 -12.89 4.30 -9.92
CA GLY A 38 -12.16 5.43 -10.52
C GLY A 38 -10.65 5.20 -10.68
N ASN A 39 -10.14 4.05 -10.24
CA ASN A 39 -8.78 3.60 -10.55
C ASN A 39 -8.71 3.01 -11.97
N PRO A 40 -7.51 2.87 -12.56
CA PRO A 40 -7.35 2.15 -13.83
C PRO A 40 -8.00 0.76 -13.81
N GLY A 41 -8.88 0.51 -14.79
CA GLY A 41 -9.66 -0.72 -14.89
C GLY A 41 -10.75 -0.88 -13.82
N ASP A 42 -11.10 0.20 -13.11
CA ASP A 42 -12.01 0.21 -11.95
C ASP A 42 -11.66 -0.86 -10.90
N LEU A 43 -10.35 -1.11 -10.73
CA LEU A 43 -9.84 -2.07 -9.76
C LEU A 43 -9.62 -1.39 -8.41
N PRO A 44 -9.94 -2.07 -7.28
CA PRO A 44 -9.80 -1.47 -5.97
C PRO A 44 -8.32 -1.30 -5.58
N ALA A 45 -8.03 -0.26 -4.80
CA ALA A 45 -6.67 0.05 -4.38
C ALA A 45 -6.63 0.68 -2.98
N LEU A 46 -5.53 0.45 -2.26
CA LEU A 46 -5.18 1.24 -1.09
C LEU A 46 -4.29 2.40 -1.53
N TYR A 47 -4.66 3.61 -1.14
CA TYR A 47 -3.80 4.80 -1.15
C TYR A 47 -3.33 5.08 0.27
N SER A 48 -2.05 5.37 0.45
CA SER A 48 -1.43 5.56 1.76
C SER A 48 -0.38 6.65 1.75
N GLY A 49 -0.25 7.34 2.89
CA GLY A 49 0.86 8.23 3.22
C GLY A 49 1.54 7.70 4.47
N THR A 50 2.79 7.25 4.35
CA THR A 50 3.54 6.61 5.44
C THR A 50 5.05 6.71 5.23
N ASN A 51 5.83 6.24 6.20
CA ASN A 51 7.24 5.92 5.99
C ASN A 51 7.40 4.46 5.55
N ALA A 52 8.10 4.23 4.44
CA ALA A 52 8.30 2.92 3.83
C ALA A 52 9.60 2.24 4.26
N GLU A 53 10.39 2.85 5.15
CA GLU A 53 11.67 2.33 5.59
C GLU A 53 11.86 2.49 7.10
N PHE A 54 12.53 1.52 7.74
CA PHE A 54 12.74 1.51 9.19
C PHE A 54 13.57 2.71 9.69
N THR A 55 14.53 3.18 8.89
CA THR A 55 15.37 4.35 9.20
C THR A 55 14.63 5.68 9.10
N LYS A 56 13.36 5.64 8.68
CA LYS A 56 12.49 6.79 8.42
C LYS A 56 12.92 7.71 7.27
N ALA A 57 13.86 7.28 6.43
CA ALA A 57 14.37 8.08 5.31
C ALA A 57 13.51 8.00 4.03
N ASP A 58 12.40 7.24 4.02
CA ASP A 58 11.55 7.05 2.82
C ASP A 58 10.08 7.38 3.10
N THR A 59 9.78 8.66 3.31
CA THR A 59 8.40 9.18 3.30
C THR A 59 7.80 9.07 1.91
N VAL A 60 6.59 8.49 1.81
CA VAL A 60 5.98 8.18 0.52
C VAL A 60 4.46 8.37 0.54
N ILE A 61 3.94 8.94 -0.55
CA ILE A 61 2.53 8.77 -0.94
C ILE A 61 2.48 7.63 -1.96
N PHE A 62 1.74 6.58 -1.63
CA PHE A 62 1.77 5.29 -2.30
C PHE A 62 0.36 4.84 -2.72
N ARG A 63 0.28 4.11 -3.84
CA ARG A 63 -0.89 3.32 -4.21
C ARG A 63 -0.44 1.90 -4.49
N THR A 64 -1.14 0.90 -3.93
CA THR A 64 -0.81 -0.51 -4.15
C THR A 64 -0.89 -0.93 -5.62
N ASP A 65 -0.24 -2.06 -5.93
CA ASP A 65 -0.52 -2.81 -7.15
C ASP A 65 -2.04 -3.06 -7.27
N LEU A 66 -2.57 -2.96 -8.49
CA LEU A 66 -3.97 -3.24 -8.77
C LEU A 66 -4.10 -4.68 -9.23
N TYR A 67 -4.85 -5.47 -8.49
CA TYR A 67 -5.14 -6.86 -8.82
C TYR A 67 -6.54 -6.99 -9.35
N ASN A 68 -6.71 -7.78 -10.41
CA ASN A 68 -8.02 -8.29 -10.76
C ASN A 68 -8.33 -9.45 -9.80
N MET A 69 -9.24 -9.19 -8.85
CA MET A 69 -9.57 -10.13 -7.78
C MET A 69 -10.26 -11.40 -8.27
N THR A 70 -10.86 -11.38 -9.47
CA THR A 70 -11.51 -12.57 -10.07
C THR A 70 -10.49 -13.57 -10.59
N ILE A 71 -9.40 -13.10 -11.21
CA ILE A 71 -8.35 -13.96 -11.80
C ILE A 71 -7.06 -14.04 -10.96
N GLY A 72 -6.96 -13.23 -9.91
CA GLY A 72 -5.81 -13.14 -9.02
C GLY A 72 -4.53 -12.57 -9.63
N ARG A 73 -4.62 -11.92 -10.80
CA ARG A 73 -3.44 -11.39 -11.52
C ARG A 73 -3.29 -9.88 -11.31
N LYS A 74 -2.03 -9.44 -11.20
CA LYS A 74 -1.69 -8.01 -11.22
C LYS A 74 -2.00 -7.42 -12.60
N ALA A 75 -2.82 -6.39 -12.64
CA ALA A 75 -3.16 -5.63 -13.84
C ALA A 75 -2.34 -4.35 -13.98
N TYR A 76 -2.08 -3.65 -12.88
CA TYR A 76 -1.30 -2.41 -12.88
C TYR A 76 -0.30 -2.39 -11.73
N SER A 77 0.90 -1.87 -11.99
CA SER A 77 1.90 -1.67 -10.95
C SER A 77 1.49 -0.54 -9.99
N PHE A 78 2.07 -0.60 -8.79
CA PHE A 78 1.97 0.41 -7.75
C PHE A 78 2.39 1.80 -8.27
N LYS A 79 1.99 2.82 -7.52
CA LYS A 79 2.44 4.20 -7.73
C LYS A 79 3.09 4.70 -6.45
N ARG A 80 4.10 5.56 -6.60
CA ARG A 80 4.77 6.23 -5.50
C ARG A 80 5.30 7.59 -5.92
N THR A 81 5.49 8.47 -4.94
CA THR A 81 6.29 9.70 -5.09
C THR A 81 7.76 9.36 -5.36
N LEU A 82 8.48 10.31 -5.96
CA LEU A 82 9.89 10.15 -6.29
C LEU A 82 10.71 10.04 -5.00
N LYS A 83 11.49 8.96 -4.86
CA LYS A 83 12.31 8.72 -3.66
C LYS A 83 13.40 9.78 -3.56
N TYR A 84 13.62 10.31 -2.36
CA TYR A 84 14.66 11.30 -2.03
C TYR A 84 14.57 12.63 -2.78
N ASP A 85 13.38 13.00 -3.27
CA ASP A 85 13.12 14.33 -3.81
C ASP A 85 12.30 15.15 -2.81
N SER A 86 12.99 16.05 -2.08
CA SER A 86 12.39 16.91 -1.05
C SER A 86 11.35 17.90 -1.60
N LYS A 87 11.29 18.11 -2.93
CA LYS A 87 10.20 18.91 -3.53
C LYS A 87 8.87 18.17 -3.54
N TRP A 88 8.89 16.84 -3.42
CA TRP A 88 7.67 16.03 -3.35
C TRP A 88 7.22 15.82 -1.92
N LEU A 89 8.14 15.39 -1.04
CA LEU A 89 7.94 15.16 0.38
C LEU A 89 9.25 15.43 1.12
N ASP A 90 9.19 16.23 2.18
CA ASP A 90 10.32 16.61 3.05
C ASP A 90 10.05 16.13 4.48
#